data_AF-A0AAN9AWR0-F1
#
_entry.id   AF-A0AAN9AWR0-F1
#
_cell.length_a   1.000
_cell.length_b   1.000
_cell.length_c   1.000
_cell.angle_alpha   90.00
_cell.angle_beta   90.00
_cell.angle_gamma   90.00
#
_symmetry.space_group_name_H-M   'P 1'
#
loop_
_entity.id
_entity.type
_entity.pdbx_description
1 polymer ?
#
loop_
_entity_poly.entity_id
_entity_poly.type
_entity_poly.pdbx_seq_one_letter_code
_entity_poly.pdbx_strand_id
1 'polypeptide(L)'
;MLRIVLLSLATVALAQLFPRPDWLNGILGSTVYNLDTIHGHTVQYDDRHDLLLLVGRQNCYLVDAPDATWDQIAHNKDTVPKITEEIYHLITSKTGVTQMTHTDAEREYHSRLEEWECRSKDIFKVKYTPVVPTSS
;
A
#
# COMPACT_ATOMS: atom_id res chain seq x y z
N MET A 1 -46.15 -12.13 -12.52
CA MET A 1 -45.24 -11.07 -13.02
C MET A 1 -44.48 -10.50 -11.84
N LEU A 2 -43.18 -10.18 -12.03
CA LEU A 2 -42.28 -9.39 -11.16
C LEU A 2 -41.83 -10.05 -9.84
N ARG A 3 -40.62 -10.62 -9.79
CA ARG A 3 -39.33 -10.04 -9.29
C ARG A 3 -39.39 -9.80 -7.77
N ILE A 4 -38.50 -10.36 -6.96
CA ILE A 4 -37.20 -9.73 -6.62
C ILE A 4 -36.13 -10.81 -6.36
N VAL A 5 -35.16 -10.86 -7.27
CA VAL A 5 -33.76 -11.21 -6.99
C VAL A 5 -33.13 -9.95 -6.41
N LEU A 6 -32.49 -10.01 -5.24
CA LEU A 6 -31.45 -9.07 -4.76
C LEU A 6 -31.01 -9.48 -3.34
N LEU A 7 -30.10 -10.45 -3.25
CA LEU A 7 -29.37 -10.79 -2.03
C LEU A 7 -27.90 -11.05 -2.40
N SER A 8 -27.30 -10.05 -3.00
CA SER A 8 -25.89 -10.04 -3.39
C SER A 8 -25.47 -8.57 -3.40
N LEU A 9 -24.82 -8.09 -2.34
CA LEU A 9 -23.99 -6.85 -2.33
C LEU A 9 -23.49 -6.42 -0.92
N ALA A 10 -23.82 -7.12 0.17
CA ALA A 10 -23.49 -6.62 1.51
C ALA A 10 -22.14 -7.09 2.12
N THR A 11 -21.34 -7.91 1.43
CA THR A 11 -20.14 -8.53 2.03
C THR A 11 -18.81 -7.85 1.72
N VAL A 12 -18.75 -6.88 0.80
CA VAL A 12 -17.46 -6.29 0.38
C VAL A 12 -17.11 -5.00 1.17
N ALA A 13 -18.06 -4.40 1.90
CA ALA A 13 -17.84 -3.10 2.56
C ALA A 13 -17.21 -3.17 3.97
N LEU A 14 -17.12 -4.35 4.60
CA LEU A 14 -16.65 -4.46 5.99
C LEU A 14 -15.12 -4.35 6.14
N ALA A 15 -14.35 -4.44 5.06
CA ALA A 15 -12.90 -4.27 5.11
C ALA A 15 -12.45 -2.79 5.17
N GLN A 16 -13.34 -1.84 4.88
CA GLN A 16 -13.02 -0.40 4.84
C GLN A 16 -13.24 0.32 6.18
N LEU A 17 -13.74 -0.39 7.21
CA LEU A 17 -14.27 0.22 8.44
C LEU A 17 -13.35 0.16 9.67
N PHE A 18 -12.11 -0.31 9.50
CA PHE A 18 -11.13 -0.28 10.59
C PHE A 18 -9.90 0.57 10.19
N PRO A 19 -10.05 1.90 10.09
CA PRO A 19 -8.88 2.77 10.15
C PRO A 19 -8.11 2.44 11.45
N ARG A 20 -6.79 2.33 11.37
CA ARG A 20 -5.99 1.99 12.56
C ARG A 20 -6.21 3.01 13.66
N PRO A 21 -6.32 2.57 14.92
CA PRO A 21 -6.46 3.50 16.03
C PRO A 21 -5.14 4.28 16.25
N ASP A 22 -5.26 5.60 16.41
CA ASP A 22 -4.15 6.58 16.44
C ASP A 22 -3.03 6.27 17.45
N TRP A 23 -3.30 5.50 18.51
CA TRP A 23 -2.28 5.12 19.48
C TRP A 23 -1.17 4.22 18.90
N LEU A 24 -1.43 3.54 17.77
CA LEU A 24 -0.42 2.74 17.06
C LEU A 24 0.64 3.60 16.36
N ASN A 25 0.34 4.87 16.05
CA ASN A 25 1.31 5.80 15.45
C ASN A 25 2.52 6.07 16.39
N GLY A 26 2.32 5.99 17.71
CA GLY A 26 3.41 6.10 18.68
C GLY A 26 4.34 4.88 18.74
N ILE A 27 3.91 3.72 18.23
CA ILE A 27 4.67 2.45 18.28
C ILE A 27 5.40 2.20 16.96
N LEU A 28 4.76 2.55 15.84
CA LEU A 28 5.30 2.39 14.48
C LEU A 28 6.14 3.60 14.02
N GLY A 29 5.96 4.77 14.67
CA GLY A 29 6.64 6.02 14.34
C GLY A 29 5.67 7.06 13.77
N SER A 30 5.92 8.36 14.01
CA SER A 30 5.03 9.45 13.57
C SER A 30 5.14 9.80 12.08
N THR A 31 5.85 8.98 11.30
CA THR A 31 6.18 9.19 9.87
C THR A 31 5.46 8.18 8.97
N VAL A 32 4.42 7.50 9.50
CA VAL A 32 3.61 6.56 8.74
C VAL A 32 2.31 7.24 8.29
N TYR A 33 2.06 7.24 6.99
CA TYR A 33 0.87 7.83 6.39
C TYR A 33 0.02 6.76 5.71
N ASN A 34 -1.27 6.69 6.04
CA ASN A 34 -2.24 5.96 5.22
C ASN A 34 -2.62 6.85 4.03
N LEU A 35 -2.08 6.54 2.85
CA LEU A 35 -2.23 7.39 1.66
C LEU A 35 -3.56 7.15 0.94
N ASP A 36 -3.98 5.88 0.83
CA ASP A 36 -5.12 5.49 -0.01
C ASP A 36 -5.67 4.11 0.39
N THR A 37 -6.80 3.72 -0.21
CA THR A 37 -7.31 2.35 -0.22
C THR A 37 -7.82 1.99 -1.60
N ILE A 38 -7.17 1.01 -2.23
CA ILE A 38 -7.40 0.66 -3.63
C ILE A 38 -7.59 -0.85 -3.79
N HIS A 39 -8.69 -1.26 -4.43
CA HIS A 39 -8.99 -2.67 -4.74
C HIS A 39 -8.79 -3.64 -3.56
N GLY A 40 -9.17 -3.24 -2.35
CA GLY A 40 -9.02 -4.05 -1.13
C GLY A 40 -7.61 -4.07 -0.53
N HIS A 41 -6.73 -3.18 -0.97
CA HIS A 41 -5.40 -2.95 -0.41
C HIS A 41 -5.35 -1.59 0.28
N THR A 42 -4.82 -1.53 1.48
CA THR A 42 -4.48 -0.26 2.15
C THR A 42 -3.10 0.17 1.67
N VAL A 43 -2.97 1.42 1.23
CA VAL A 43 -1.70 1.99 0.79
C VAL A 43 -1.11 2.83 1.91
N GLN A 44 0.13 2.53 2.27
CA GLN A 44 0.82 3.13 3.41
C GLN A 44 2.21 3.58 2.99
N TYR A 45 2.65 4.73 3.47
CA TYR A 45 3.99 5.26 3.24
C TYR A 45 4.70 5.39 4.58
N ASP A 46 5.85 4.73 4.70
CA ASP A 46 6.80 4.86 5.79
C ASP A 46 7.96 5.74 5.31
N ASP A 47 7.77 7.05 5.48
CA ASP A 47 8.69 8.13 5.10
C ASP A 47 10.09 7.88 5.69
N ARG A 48 10.18 7.44 6.94
CA ARG A 48 11.46 7.16 7.61
C ARG A 48 12.32 6.09 6.90
N HIS A 49 11.71 5.18 6.17
CA HIS A 49 12.41 4.06 5.51
C HIS A 49 12.27 4.10 3.99
N ASP A 50 11.84 5.23 3.41
CA ASP A 50 11.63 5.37 1.97
C ASP A 50 10.79 4.20 1.40
N LEU A 51 9.70 3.82 2.07
CA LEU A 51 8.98 2.58 1.76
C LEU A 51 7.48 2.80 1.58
N LEU A 52 6.94 2.34 0.46
CA LEU A 52 5.51 2.25 0.22
C LEU A 52 5.04 0.80 0.31
N LEU A 53 3.93 0.58 1.03
CA LEU A 53 3.30 -0.70 1.23
C LEU A 53 1.89 -0.69 0.65
N LEU A 54 1.57 -1.67 -0.19
CA LEU A 54 0.19 -2.01 -0.55
C LEU A 54 -0.18 -3.30 0.19
N VAL A 55 -0.99 -3.18 1.23
CA VAL A 55 -1.30 -4.26 2.16
C VAL A 55 -2.67 -4.83 1.84
N GLY A 56 -2.70 -6.06 1.31
CA GLY A 56 -3.90 -6.82 1.08
C GLY A 56 -4.19 -7.83 2.20
N ARG A 57 -5.22 -8.67 2.00
CA ARG A 57 -5.57 -9.71 2.97
C ARG A 57 -4.45 -10.75 3.14
N GLN A 58 -3.92 -11.25 2.03
CA GLN A 58 -2.96 -12.36 1.98
C GLN A 58 -1.55 -11.92 1.57
N ASN A 59 -1.44 -10.75 0.93
CA ASN A 59 -0.19 -10.29 0.31
C ASN A 59 0.20 -8.91 0.84
N CYS A 60 1.50 -8.66 0.87
CA CYS A 60 2.11 -7.37 1.11
C CYS A 60 2.97 -7.03 -0.10
N TYR A 61 2.75 -5.87 -0.72
CA TYR A 61 3.57 -5.41 -1.84
C TYR A 61 4.40 -4.22 -1.39
N LEU A 62 5.71 -4.32 -1.56
CA LEU A 62 6.70 -3.33 -1.14
C LEU A 62 7.26 -2.61 -2.37
N VAL A 63 7.29 -1.29 -2.33
CA VAL A 63 7.82 -0.43 -3.39
C VAL A 63 8.83 0.52 -2.77
N ASP A 64 10.03 0.57 -3.34
CA ASP A 64 11.05 1.54 -2.95
C ASP A 64 10.51 2.95 -3.26
N ALA A 65 10.48 3.80 -2.23
CA ALA A 65 9.83 5.09 -2.26
C ALA A 65 10.73 6.22 -1.75
N PRO A 66 11.78 6.62 -2.51
CA PRO A 66 12.73 7.64 -2.06
C PRO A 66 12.09 9.01 -1.80
N ASP A 67 12.47 9.64 -0.68
CA ASP A 67 12.01 10.95 -0.19
C ASP A 67 11.97 12.02 -1.27
N ALA A 68 13.05 12.10 -2.07
CA ALA A 68 13.22 13.08 -3.14
C ALA A 68 12.07 13.10 -4.16
N THR A 69 11.27 12.03 -4.21
CA THR A 69 10.12 11.88 -5.08
C THR A 69 8.83 11.69 -4.30
N TRP A 70 8.85 10.84 -3.26
CA TRP A 70 7.63 10.40 -2.60
C TRP A 70 7.08 11.38 -1.58
N ASP A 71 7.89 12.26 -1.00
CA ASP A 71 7.37 13.29 -0.09
C ASP A 71 6.41 14.21 -0.81
N GLN A 72 6.74 14.64 -2.02
CA GLN A 72 5.84 15.48 -2.82
C GLN A 72 4.58 14.73 -3.24
N ILE A 73 4.72 13.45 -3.60
CA ILE A 73 3.59 12.61 -4.02
C ILE A 73 2.63 12.39 -2.86
N ALA A 74 3.14 11.95 -1.70
CA ALA A 74 2.36 11.60 -0.51
C ALA A 74 1.50 12.77 -0.01
N HIS A 75 1.96 14.01 -0.19
CA HIS A 75 1.22 15.21 0.18
C HIS A 75 0.25 15.70 -0.91
N ASN A 76 0.30 15.15 -2.13
CA ASN A 76 -0.56 15.52 -3.24
C ASN A 76 -1.73 14.54 -3.42
N LYS A 77 -2.88 14.92 -2.87
CA LYS A 77 -4.12 14.12 -2.89
C LYS A 77 -4.65 13.79 -4.28
N ASP A 78 -4.32 14.56 -5.31
CA ASP A 78 -4.77 14.31 -6.68
C ASP A 78 -3.85 13.35 -7.45
N THR A 79 -2.60 13.23 -6.99
CA THR A 79 -1.58 12.37 -7.60
C THR A 79 -1.58 10.98 -6.99
N VAL A 80 -1.76 10.87 -5.67
CA VAL A 80 -1.75 9.58 -4.95
C VAL A 80 -2.65 8.54 -5.63
N PRO A 81 -3.95 8.77 -5.89
CA PRO A 81 -4.83 7.73 -6.45
C PRO A 81 -4.40 7.24 -7.85
N LYS A 82 -3.74 8.10 -8.64
CA LYS A 82 -3.28 7.72 -9.99
C LYS A 82 -2.07 6.79 -9.89
N ILE A 83 -1.12 7.13 -9.04
CA ILE A 83 0.10 6.35 -8.83
C ILE A 83 -0.23 5.00 -8.17
N THR A 84 -1.12 4.99 -7.18
CA THR A 84 -1.54 3.74 -6.52
C THR A 84 -2.23 2.79 -7.50
N GLU A 85 -3.03 3.32 -8.43
CA GLU A 85 -3.64 2.54 -9.52
C GLU A 85 -2.60 1.99 -10.50
N GLU A 86 -1.60 2.79 -10.90
CA GLU A 86 -0.49 2.31 -11.74
C GLU A 86 0.29 1.16 -11.10
N ILE A 87 0.63 1.27 -9.81
CA ILE A 87 1.30 0.21 -9.06
C ILE A 87 0.41 -1.04 -8.99
N TYR A 88 -0.88 -0.87 -8.74
CA TYR A 88 -1.83 -1.99 -8.73
C TYR A 88 -1.91 -2.70 -10.10
N HIS A 89 -1.85 -1.95 -11.19
CA HIS A 89 -1.77 -2.54 -12.54
C HIS A 89 -0.49 -3.35 -12.75
N LEU A 90 0.66 -2.90 -12.24
CA LEU A 90 1.91 -3.69 -12.27
C LEU A 90 1.78 -4.99 -11.47
N ILE A 91 1.17 -4.92 -10.29
CA ILE A 91 0.91 -6.09 -9.43
C ILE A 91 0.03 -7.11 -10.16
N THR A 92 -1.10 -6.67 -10.70
CA THR A 92 -2.07 -7.56 -11.37
C THR A 92 -1.55 -8.13 -12.68
N SER A 93 -0.74 -7.36 -13.42
CA SER A 93 -0.04 -7.85 -14.62
C SER A 93 1.19 -8.70 -14.32
N LYS A 94 1.59 -8.83 -13.04
CA LYS A 94 2.81 -9.52 -12.58
C LYS A 94 4.09 -8.96 -13.22
N THR A 95 4.09 -7.70 -13.60
CA THR A 95 5.24 -7.06 -14.25
C THR A 95 6.16 -6.46 -13.19
N GLY A 96 7.42 -6.89 -13.15
CA GLY A 96 8.39 -6.34 -12.19
C GLY A 96 8.10 -6.69 -10.73
N VAL A 97 7.29 -7.73 -10.48
CA VAL A 97 6.95 -8.22 -9.15
C VAL A 97 7.82 -9.44 -8.82
N THR A 98 8.54 -9.39 -7.72
CA THR A 98 9.41 -10.49 -7.26
C THR A 98 9.01 -10.88 -5.84
N GLN A 99 8.80 -12.18 -5.60
CA GLN A 99 8.53 -12.66 -4.25
C GLN A 99 9.80 -12.57 -3.39
N MET A 100 9.64 -12.19 -2.13
CA MET A 100 10.72 -12.12 -1.15
C MET A 100 10.32 -12.82 0.14
N THR A 101 11.32 -13.24 0.92
CA THR A 101 11.09 -13.81 2.25
C THR A 101 10.97 -12.68 3.29
N HIS A 102 10.33 -12.96 4.43
CA HIS A 102 10.32 -12.02 5.56
C HIS A 102 11.72 -11.59 5.99
N THR A 103 12.66 -12.52 6.01
CA THR A 103 14.05 -12.24 6.39
C THR A 103 14.74 -11.28 5.41
N ASP A 104 14.44 -11.40 4.12
CA ASP A 104 15.01 -10.49 3.10
C ASP A 104 14.39 -9.10 3.22
N ALA A 105 13.07 -9.01 3.41
CA ALA A 105 12.36 -7.75 3.62
C ALA A 105 12.85 -7.02 4.89
N GLU A 106 12.98 -7.73 6.01
CA GLU A 106 13.49 -7.19 7.27
C GLU A 106 14.91 -6.66 7.11
N ARG A 107 15.78 -7.39 6.38
CA ARG A 107 17.17 -6.99 6.13
C ARG A 107 17.28 -5.81 5.16
N GLU A 108 16.37 -5.70 4.20
CA GLU A 108 16.42 -4.67 3.18
C GLU A 108 15.84 -3.35 3.69
N TYR A 109 14.68 -3.40 4.36
CA TYR A 109 13.92 -2.20 4.72
C TYR A 109 14.04 -1.80 6.19
N HIS A 110 14.25 -2.77 7.10
CA HIS A 110 14.28 -2.52 8.55
C HIS A 110 13.06 -1.73 9.09
N SER A 111 11.92 -1.79 8.40
CA SER A 111 10.72 -1.05 8.73
C SER A 111 9.84 -1.85 9.68
N ARG A 112 9.60 -1.32 10.88
CA ARG A 112 8.66 -1.92 11.84
C ARG A 112 7.22 -1.93 11.33
N LEU A 113 6.89 -0.99 10.44
CA LEU A 113 5.60 -0.98 9.77
C LEU A 113 5.46 -2.20 8.88
N GLU A 114 6.44 -2.42 7.99
CA GLU A 114 6.51 -3.62 7.14
C GLU A 114 6.42 -4.90 7.96
N GLU A 115 7.27 -5.05 8.98
CA GLU A 115 7.28 -6.25 9.83
C GLU A 115 5.92 -6.56 10.46
N TRP A 116 5.15 -5.52 10.80
CA TRP A 116 3.84 -5.67 11.43
C TRP A 116 2.74 -5.94 10.40
N GLU A 117 2.66 -5.14 9.34
CA GLU A 117 1.67 -5.28 8.26
C GLU A 117 1.80 -6.63 7.56
N CYS A 118 3.03 -7.01 7.28
CA CYS A 118 3.34 -8.12 6.42
C CYS A 118 3.52 -9.44 7.19
N ARG A 119 3.60 -9.43 8.53
CA ARG A 119 3.95 -10.58 9.40
C ARG A 119 3.40 -11.96 9.00
N SER A 120 2.17 -12.02 8.50
CA SER A 120 1.49 -13.27 8.14
C SER A 120 1.02 -13.28 6.68
N LYS A 121 1.72 -12.56 5.81
CA LYS A 121 1.38 -12.33 4.41
C LYS A 121 2.55 -12.69 3.50
N ASP A 122 2.25 -13.10 2.28
CA ASP A 122 3.27 -13.26 1.26
C ASP A 122 3.81 -11.88 0.86
N ILE A 123 5.14 -11.72 0.85
CA ILE A 123 5.78 -10.45 0.55
C ILE A 123 6.29 -10.45 -0.88
N PHE A 124 6.00 -9.37 -1.58
CA PHE A 124 6.46 -9.14 -2.94
C PHE A 124 7.09 -7.75 -3.05
N LYS A 125 8.28 -7.67 -3.64
CA LYS A 125 8.87 -6.42 -4.09
C LYS A 125 8.34 -6.06 -5.47
N VAL A 126 7.91 -4.82 -5.64
CA VAL A 126 7.38 -4.28 -6.89
C VAL A 126 8.33 -3.20 -7.38
N LYS A 127 8.93 -3.42 -8.55
CA LYS A 127 9.78 -2.42 -9.19
C LYS A 127 8.91 -1.34 -9.82
N TYR A 128 8.87 -0.15 -9.20
CA TYR A 128 8.17 1.01 -9.72
C TYR A 128 9.00 2.28 -9.51
N THR A 129 8.89 3.20 -10.46
CA THR A 129 9.50 4.53 -10.36
C THR A 129 8.49 5.52 -10.91
N PRO A 130 7.89 6.38 -10.07
CA PRO A 130 6.89 7.33 -10.52
C PRO A 130 7.52 8.36 -11.44
N VAL A 131 6.78 8.74 -12.49
CA VAL A 131 7.15 9.87 -13.35
C VAL A 131 6.43 11.09 -12.78
N VAL A 132 7.13 11.87 -11.94
CA VAL A 132 6.59 13.15 -11.48
C VAL A 132 6.59 14.10 -12.67
N PRO A 133 5.44 14.70 -13.06
CA PRO A 133 5.45 15.74 -14.07
C PRO A 133 6.27 16.91 -13.53
N THR A 134 7.43 17.18 -14.13
CA THR A 134 8.16 18.42 -13.88
C THR A 134 7.23 19.56 -14.25
N SER A 135 6.88 20.41 -13.28
CA SER A 135 6.19 21.66 -13.55
C SER A 135 7.06 22.51 -14.48
N SER A 136 6.69 22.55 -15.76
CA SER A 136 7.24 23.45 -16.77
C SER A 136 6.85 24.90 -16.51
#